data_AF-A0A6P8NB08-F1
#
_entry.id   AF-A0A6P8NB08-F1
#
_cell.length_a   1.000
_cell.length_b   1.000
_cell.length_c   1.000
_cell.angle_alpha   90.00
_cell.angle_beta   90.00
_cell.angle_gamma   90.00
#
_symmetry.space_group_name_H-M   'P 1'
#
loop_
_entity.id
_entity.type
_entity.pdbx_description
1 polymer ?
#
loop_
_entity_poly.entity_id
_entity_poly.type
_entity_poly.pdbx_seq_one_letter_code
_entity_poly.pdbx_strand_id
1 'polypeptide(L)'
;MKKLSTYLSVKMLLFYLMLVFLNVHPTSSETGLIHQLDSTIDHASKKRGARSVWSPPQPLDCVLSSWSPWSSCDPCQKKRYRYVKIEQPSQFTGEPCKFLDKEAESCATNSPCRPAKRCEGFLCRITGRCILQKLVCNGDDDCGDQSDEENCRRVYRACTHLTEEYWGIEHLASGLNIFTNTLEGLVLDHRYYAGGCSPHYIIDTRFRKPYNVESYSPESKGKYEFKWTAYESYTDFEEDTFKAFMKQTSFSFGFKIPGVFELGVSYSDSKFQKFVKRTRKYSRTARKYIHARSDLQIARYKLKSRNLMLHHEFFQRIKQLPLEYNYGEYRDLYREYGTHYITEAVLGGVYEYTLIMNTEQLQQSGYSLSDVQSCMQFGFNIGANIEGIYVSAGISVGQCKALLNEIGDTSSTRTHIEDFIALVRGGASEQITTLAYKDLPTPDLMQEWGDAVQYNPAIIKVKTEPLYELVTATEFASASTLKANLRRALEEYQVESSSCRCAPCKNNGIAYMKETRCDCICPVGFQGTACERTRRKDISINGNWGCWSSWSSCSSGEQRRSRQCNNPAPENGGEGCKGLGTEINSC
;
A
#
# COMPACT_ATOMS: atom_id res chain seq x y z
N MET A 1 -52.37 16.62 10.88
CA MET A 1 -52.51 15.64 9.79
C MET A 1 -51.70 14.35 10.12
N LYS A 2 -51.81 13.69 11.27
CA LYS A 2 -52.80 12.69 11.76
C LYS A 2 -53.08 11.41 10.92
N LYS A 3 -52.28 11.06 9.90
CA LYS A 3 -52.32 9.69 9.30
C LYS A 3 -50.96 9.04 8.95
N LEU A 4 -49.83 9.58 9.44
CA LEU A 4 -48.50 8.97 9.24
C LEU A 4 -47.82 8.44 10.52
N SER A 5 -48.48 8.55 11.69
CA SER A 5 -47.88 8.21 13.00
C SER A 5 -48.06 6.75 13.44
N THR A 6 -48.86 5.95 12.71
CA THR A 6 -49.24 4.59 13.15
C THR A 6 -48.40 3.48 12.52
N TYR A 7 -47.67 3.76 11.43
CA TYR A 7 -46.83 2.76 10.75
C TYR A 7 -45.44 2.62 11.37
N LEU A 8 -44.99 3.63 12.13
CA LEU A 8 -43.68 3.63 12.81
C LEU A 8 -43.69 2.89 14.16
N SER A 9 -44.86 2.72 14.78
CA SER A 9 -44.99 2.12 16.12
C SER A 9 -44.96 0.58 16.10
N VAL A 10 -45.31 -0.06 14.98
CA VAL A 10 -45.37 -1.54 14.88
C VAL A 10 -44.01 -2.16 14.56
N LYS A 11 -43.15 -1.45 13.80
CA LYS A 11 -41.77 -1.91 13.51
C LYS A 11 -40.81 -1.76 14.70
N MET A 12 -41.03 -0.77 15.58
CA MET A 12 -40.25 -0.61 16.83
C MET A 12 -40.57 -1.68 17.88
N LEU A 13 -41.81 -2.19 17.93
CA LEU A 13 -42.18 -3.27 18.87
C LEU A 13 -41.58 -4.63 18.50
N LEU A 14 -41.43 -4.92 17.19
CA LEU A 14 -40.81 -6.17 16.72
C LEU A 14 -39.30 -6.21 16.91
N PHE A 15 -38.63 -5.06 16.96
CA PHE A 15 -37.19 -4.98 17.22
C PHE A 15 -36.86 -5.14 18.72
N TYR A 16 -37.75 -4.68 19.60
CA TYR A 16 -37.56 -4.80 21.05
C TYR A 16 -37.77 -6.24 21.57
N LEU A 17 -38.63 -7.03 20.91
CA LEU A 17 -38.86 -8.45 21.26
C LEU A 17 -37.70 -9.39 20.88
N MET A 18 -36.85 -9.00 19.93
CA MET A 18 -35.64 -9.76 19.56
C MET A 18 -34.42 -9.47 20.44
N LEU A 19 -34.45 -8.38 21.23
CA LEU A 19 -33.36 -8.00 22.15
C LEU A 19 -33.53 -8.54 23.58
N VAL A 20 -34.70 -9.11 23.90
CA VAL A 20 -34.99 -9.66 25.24
C VAL A 20 -34.59 -11.15 25.39
N PHE A 21 -34.24 -11.85 24.30
CA PHE A 21 -33.89 -13.28 24.34
C PHE A 21 -32.38 -13.60 24.42
N LEU A 22 -31.50 -12.62 24.64
CA LEU A 22 -30.03 -12.86 24.70
C LEU A 22 -29.37 -12.47 26.04
N ASN A 23 -30.12 -12.34 27.13
CA ASN A 23 -29.54 -12.18 28.47
C ASN A 23 -30.05 -13.26 29.43
N VAL A 24 -29.45 -14.44 29.37
CA VAL A 24 -29.44 -15.41 30.48
C VAL A 24 -28.00 -15.89 30.65
N HIS A 25 -27.36 -15.43 31.73
CA HIS A 25 -26.15 -16.07 32.26
C HIS A 25 -26.50 -17.46 32.82
N PRO A 26 -25.57 -18.41 32.70
CA PRO A 26 -25.25 -19.20 33.89
C PRO A 26 -23.74 -19.27 34.16
N THR A 27 -23.47 -19.32 35.45
CA THR A 27 -22.18 -19.42 36.13
C THR A 27 -21.59 -20.83 36.10
N SER A 28 -20.26 -20.87 35.95
CA SER A 28 -19.26 -21.80 36.51
C SER A 28 -19.34 -23.33 36.32
N SER A 29 -18.15 -23.83 35.94
CA SER A 29 -17.56 -25.17 36.09
C SER A 29 -18.10 -26.32 35.24
N GLU A 30 -17.33 -26.71 34.22
CA GLU A 30 -16.84 -28.10 34.07
C GLU A 30 -15.75 -28.17 32.97
N THR A 31 -14.52 -28.40 33.40
CA THR A 31 -13.38 -28.80 32.57
C THR A 31 -13.44 -30.30 32.34
N GLY A 32 -13.41 -30.75 31.08
CA GLY A 32 -12.99 -32.11 30.74
C GLY A 32 -13.83 -32.80 29.66
N LEU A 33 -13.12 -33.30 28.64
CA LEU A 33 -13.55 -34.26 27.63
C LEU A 33 -14.56 -33.77 26.57
N ILE A 34 -14.09 -33.67 25.32
CA ILE A 34 -14.42 -34.61 24.23
C ILE A 34 -13.44 -34.30 23.08
N HIS A 35 -12.29 -34.96 23.16
CA HIS A 35 -11.54 -35.41 21.99
C HIS A 35 -12.17 -36.75 21.60
N GLN A 36 -12.24 -37.04 20.29
CA GLN A 36 -12.72 -38.28 19.66
C GLN A 36 -14.22 -38.33 19.35
N LEU A 37 -14.56 -38.13 18.07
CA LEU A 37 -15.28 -39.11 17.23
C LEU A 37 -15.64 -38.43 15.91
N ASP A 38 -14.78 -38.58 14.90
CA ASP A 38 -15.26 -39.07 13.61
C ASP A 38 -14.10 -39.71 12.83
N SER A 39 -13.86 -40.97 13.15
CA SER A 39 -13.01 -41.86 12.38
C SER A 39 -13.77 -43.17 12.20
N THR A 40 -14.37 -43.36 11.03
CA THR A 40 -14.43 -44.64 10.29
C THR A 40 -15.48 -44.54 9.18
N ILE A 41 -15.01 -44.58 7.93
CA ILE A 41 -15.50 -45.38 6.79
C ILE A 41 -14.77 -44.82 5.57
N ASP A 42 -13.63 -45.43 5.22
CA ASP A 42 -13.32 -45.75 3.82
C ASP A 42 -12.11 -46.70 3.76
N HIS A 43 -12.41 -47.99 3.65
CA HIS A 43 -11.44 -49.05 3.39
C HIS A 43 -11.80 -49.69 2.05
N ALA A 44 -11.28 -49.16 0.92
CA ALA A 44 -11.02 -49.95 -0.29
C ALA A 44 -10.23 -49.14 -1.35
N SER A 45 -8.92 -49.43 -1.40
CA SER A 45 -8.00 -49.37 -2.56
C SER A 45 -6.70 -48.59 -2.27
N LYS A 46 -5.83 -49.21 -1.45
CA LYS A 46 -4.41 -48.83 -1.38
C LYS A 46 -3.71 -49.19 -2.70
N LYS A 47 -3.77 -48.33 -3.70
CA LYS A 47 -2.59 -48.11 -4.55
C LYS A 47 -1.61 -47.30 -3.70
N ARG A 48 -0.43 -47.85 -3.44
CA ARG A 48 0.68 -47.16 -2.74
C ARG A 48 1.09 -45.93 -3.57
N GLY A 49 0.43 -44.80 -3.34
CA GLY A 49 0.99 -43.51 -3.70
C GLY A 49 2.22 -43.30 -2.82
N ALA A 50 3.39 -43.15 -3.43
CA ALA A 50 4.59 -42.71 -2.73
C ALA A 50 4.23 -41.41 -1.98
N ARG A 51 4.21 -41.45 -0.65
CA ARG A 51 4.17 -40.23 0.16
C ARG A 51 5.46 -39.49 -0.17
N SER A 52 5.38 -38.44 -0.99
CA SER A 52 6.43 -37.43 -0.97
C SER A 52 6.51 -36.93 0.46
N VAL A 53 7.65 -37.19 1.09
CA VAL A 53 7.99 -36.66 2.41
C VAL A 53 8.19 -35.15 2.21
N TRP A 54 7.09 -34.39 2.28
CA TRP A 54 7.19 -32.94 2.34
C TRP A 54 7.69 -32.62 3.74
N SER A 55 8.99 -32.37 3.86
CA SER A 55 9.57 -31.83 5.08
C SER A 55 9.08 -30.38 5.21
N PRO A 56 8.32 -30.02 6.26
CA PRO A 56 7.98 -28.62 6.48
C PRO A 56 9.27 -27.80 6.64
N PRO A 57 9.30 -26.55 6.15
CA PRO A 57 10.43 -25.67 6.36
C PRO A 57 10.67 -25.52 7.86
N GLN A 58 11.95 -25.42 8.26
CA GLN A 58 12.27 -25.12 9.65
C GLN A 58 11.71 -23.73 9.99
N PRO A 59 10.99 -23.59 11.12
CA PRO A 59 10.59 -22.29 11.62
C PRO A 59 11.82 -21.40 11.79
N LEU A 60 11.74 -20.16 11.34
CA LEU A 60 12.76 -19.16 11.53
C LEU A 60 12.26 -18.16 12.56
N ASP A 61 12.75 -18.29 13.77
CA ASP A 61 12.42 -17.36 14.83
C ASP A 61 13.10 -16.01 14.56
N CYS A 62 12.48 -14.94 15.07
CA CYS A 62 13.11 -13.64 15.03
C CYS A 62 14.38 -13.62 15.89
N VAL A 63 15.48 -13.12 15.33
CA VAL A 63 16.72 -12.87 16.06
C VAL A 63 17.00 -11.38 16.06
N LEU A 64 17.15 -10.83 17.26
CA LEU A 64 17.56 -9.46 17.50
C LEU A 64 19.07 -9.43 17.78
N SER A 65 19.73 -8.35 17.37
CA SER A 65 21.13 -8.11 17.69
C SER A 65 21.34 -7.96 19.20
N SER A 66 22.60 -7.94 19.63
CA SER A 66 22.92 -7.40 20.96
C SER A 66 22.48 -5.93 21.06
N TRP A 67 22.20 -5.51 22.29
CA TRP A 67 21.89 -4.11 22.59
C TRP A 67 23.03 -3.20 22.15
N SER A 68 22.69 -2.09 21.50
CA SER A 68 23.64 -1.02 21.27
C SER A 68 24.17 -0.51 22.63
N PRO A 69 25.38 0.07 22.66
CA PRO A 69 25.79 0.89 23.79
C PRO A 69 24.72 1.95 24.08
N TRP A 70 24.57 2.32 25.35
CA TRP A 70 23.76 3.46 25.74
C TRP A 70 24.31 4.73 25.06
N SER A 71 23.41 5.53 24.48
CA SER A 71 23.75 6.88 24.04
C SER A 71 24.21 7.73 25.22
N SER A 72 24.85 8.87 24.94
CA SER A 72 25.03 9.86 26.00
C SER A 72 23.67 10.42 26.42
N CYS A 73 23.66 11.08 27.57
CA CYS A 73 22.45 11.68 28.10
C CYS A 73 22.03 12.88 27.26
N ASP A 74 20.85 12.82 26.64
CA ASP A 74 20.31 13.96 25.90
C ASP A 74 20.02 15.12 26.88
N PRO A 75 20.61 16.31 26.66
CA PRO A 75 20.47 17.44 27.59
C PRO A 75 19.06 18.03 27.64
N CYS A 76 18.25 17.84 26.60
CA CYS A 76 16.90 18.37 26.51
C CYS A 76 15.88 17.38 27.07
N GLN A 77 16.01 16.10 26.72
CA GLN A 77 15.08 15.05 27.17
C GLN A 77 15.45 14.46 28.53
N LYS A 78 16.70 14.66 29.01
CA LYS A 78 17.26 14.02 30.22
C LYS A 78 17.11 12.50 30.19
N LYS A 79 17.28 11.93 29.00
CA LYS A 79 17.17 10.50 28.72
C LYS A 79 18.35 10.02 27.88
N ARG A 80 18.73 8.77 28.09
CA ARG A 80 19.64 8.02 27.23
C ARG A 80 18.89 6.86 26.62
N TYR A 81 19.36 6.43 25.45
CA TYR A 81 18.65 5.46 24.62
C TYR A 81 19.59 4.36 24.16
N ARG A 82 19.06 3.15 24.00
CA ARG A 82 19.71 2.04 23.30
C ARG A 82 18.69 1.27 22.48
N TYR A 83 19.16 0.55 21.47
CA TYR A 83 18.28 -0.18 20.57
C TYR A 83 18.90 -1.51 20.18
N VAL A 84 18.06 -2.40 19.65
CA VAL A 84 18.48 -3.62 18.96
C VAL A 84 18.01 -3.55 17.52
N LYS A 85 18.75 -4.19 16.62
CA LYS A 85 18.38 -4.33 15.22
C LYS A 85 17.81 -5.72 14.99
N ILE A 86 16.87 -5.84 14.06
CA ILE A 86 16.45 -7.16 13.59
C ILE A 86 17.60 -7.70 12.76
N GLU A 87 18.18 -8.85 13.15
CA GLU A 87 19.19 -9.57 12.37
C GLU A 87 18.53 -10.59 11.45
N GLN A 88 17.54 -11.31 11.97
CA GLN A 88 16.72 -12.24 11.23
C GLN A 88 15.24 -11.97 11.51
N PRO A 89 14.41 -11.70 10.48
CA PRO A 89 12.98 -11.61 10.66
C PRO A 89 12.37 -12.98 10.92
N SER A 90 11.24 -13.00 11.63
CA SER A 90 10.48 -14.24 11.83
C SER A 90 9.87 -14.73 10.51
N GLN A 91 9.90 -16.04 10.25
CA GLN A 91 9.35 -16.63 9.03
C GLN A 91 8.96 -18.10 9.26
N PHE A 92 8.09 -18.63 8.41
CA PHE A 92 7.66 -20.04 8.44
C PHE A 92 7.14 -20.50 9.80
N THR A 93 6.27 -19.69 10.42
CA THR A 93 5.69 -19.91 11.77
C THR A 93 6.68 -19.86 12.93
N GLY A 94 7.88 -19.31 12.72
CA GLY A 94 8.77 -18.98 13.83
C GLY A 94 8.19 -17.89 14.75
N GLU A 95 8.72 -17.82 15.98
CA GLU A 95 8.28 -16.86 16.99
C GLU A 95 8.60 -15.42 16.54
N PRO A 96 7.61 -14.50 16.57
CA PRO A 96 7.82 -13.11 16.21
C PRO A 96 8.69 -12.39 17.24
N CYS A 97 9.35 -11.29 16.85
CA CYS A 97 10.12 -10.48 17.78
C CYS A 97 9.18 -9.90 18.86
N LYS A 98 9.60 -9.94 20.13
CA LYS A 98 8.93 -9.19 21.20
C LYS A 98 9.13 -7.68 20.94
N PHE A 99 8.10 -6.88 21.15
CA PHE A 99 8.05 -5.43 20.80
C PHE A 99 9.03 -4.50 21.55
N LEU A 100 9.98 -5.04 22.32
CA LEU A 100 11.02 -4.26 23.01
C LEU A 100 12.29 -4.20 22.16
N ASP A 101 12.24 -3.43 21.07
CA ASP A 101 13.40 -3.25 20.18
C ASP A 101 14.18 -1.94 20.46
N LYS A 102 13.77 -1.22 21.52
CA LYS A 102 14.44 -0.05 22.09
C LYS A 102 14.20 0.07 23.60
N GLU A 103 15.08 0.80 24.26
CA GLU A 103 14.94 1.19 25.66
C GLU A 103 15.34 2.65 25.87
N ALA A 104 14.68 3.30 26.82
CA ALA A 104 14.99 4.64 27.26
C ALA A 104 15.10 4.68 28.79
N GLU A 105 16.15 5.32 29.29
CA GLU A 105 16.39 5.50 30.72
C GLU A 105 16.57 6.98 31.05
N SER A 106 16.11 7.38 32.24
CA SER A 106 16.36 8.72 32.76
C SER A 106 17.84 8.88 33.12
N CYS A 107 18.40 10.05 32.86
CA CYS A 107 19.79 10.37 33.16
C CYS A 107 19.94 11.83 33.58
N ALA A 108 21.02 12.13 34.30
CA ALA A 108 21.37 13.49 34.70
C ALA A 108 22.54 14.00 33.86
N THR A 109 22.42 15.22 33.35
CA THR A 109 23.49 15.93 32.64
C THR A 109 23.41 17.42 32.94
N ASN A 110 24.58 18.07 33.00
CA ASN A 110 24.71 19.51 33.20
C ASN A 110 24.93 20.25 31.87
N SER A 111 24.95 19.52 30.75
CA SER A 111 25.10 20.13 29.43
C SER A 111 23.89 21.02 29.10
N PRO A 112 24.10 22.23 28.57
CA PRO A 112 23.00 23.14 28.27
C PRO A 112 22.15 22.62 27.12
N CYS A 113 20.83 22.51 27.33
CA CYS A 113 19.87 22.34 26.25
C CYS A 113 19.60 23.69 25.60
N ARG A 114 19.65 23.76 24.26
CA ARG A 114 19.21 24.96 23.55
C ARG A 114 17.70 25.13 23.79
N PRO A 115 17.25 26.30 24.28
CA PRO A 115 15.83 26.52 24.54
C PRO A 115 15.03 26.37 23.25
N ALA A 116 13.83 25.81 23.37
CA ALA A 116 12.87 25.79 22.28
C ALA A 116 12.65 27.23 21.78
N LYS A 117 12.40 27.39 20.47
CA LYS A 117 12.07 28.70 19.93
C LYS A 117 10.88 29.29 20.67
N ARG A 118 11.00 30.57 21.03
CA ARG A 118 9.91 31.31 21.68
C ARG A 118 8.75 31.45 20.70
N CYS A 119 7.55 31.09 21.15
CA CYS A 119 6.33 31.34 20.40
C CYS A 119 5.96 32.82 20.52
N GLU A 120 5.79 33.51 19.39
CA GLU A 120 5.36 34.91 19.35
C GLU A 120 3.84 35.07 19.44
N GLY A 121 3.09 34.02 19.09
CA GLY A 121 1.63 33.97 19.13
C GLY A 121 1.07 33.20 20.32
N PHE A 122 -0.05 32.52 20.10
CA PHE A 122 -0.68 31.66 21.10
C PHE A 122 -0.04 30.27 21.08
N LEU A 123 0.38 29.79 22.25
CA LEU A 123 0.96 28.45 22.42
C LEU A 123 -0.14 27.48 22.85
N CYS A 124 -0.41 26.49 22.00
CA CYS A 124 -1.40 25.45 22.28
C CYS A 124 -0.98 24.60 23.49
N ARG A 125 -1.97 24.22 24.32
CA ARG A 125 -1.71 23.67 25.66
C ARG A 125 -1.06 22.29 25.63
N ILE A 126 -1.59 21.37 24.82
CA ILE A 126 -1.17 19.97 24.75
C ILE A 126 -0.23 19.78 23.56
N THR A 127 -0.62 20.26 22.37
CA THR A 127 0.17 20.05 21.15
C THR A 127 1.49 20.83 21.13
N GLY A 128 1.56 21.94 21.87
CA GLY A 128 2.71 22.83 21.90
C GLY A 128 3.00 23.48 20.53
N ARG A 129 1.98 23.54 19.66
CA ARG A 129 1.98 24.28 18.39
C ARG A 129 1.89 25.79 18.69
N CYS A 130 2.55 26.59 17.86
CA CYS A 130 2.50 28.04 17.95
C CYS A 130 1.62 28.58 16.82
N ILE A 131 0.46 29.14 17.15
CA ILE A 131 -0.49 29.70 16.19
C ILE A 131 -0.54 31.23 16.31
N LEU A 132 -1.05 31.91 15.28
CA LEU A 132 -1.18 33.37 15.30
C LEU A 132 -2.30 33.79 16.26
N GLN A 133 -2.12 34.88 17.01
CA GLN A 133 -3.11 35.35 17.99
C GLN A 133 -4.50 35.62 17.38
N LYS A 134 -4.56 35.98 16.09
CA LYS A 134 -5.81 36.21 15.35
C LYS A 134 -6.65 34.94 15.10
N LEU A 135 -6.07 33.78 15.35
CA LEU A 135 -6.72 32.48 15.18
C LEU A 135 -7.44 32.03 16.46
N VAL A 136 -7.15 32.64 17.61
CA VAL A 136 -7.83 32.34 18.87
C VAL A 136 -9.29 32.81 18.81
N CYS A 137 -10.22 31.95 19.19
CA CYS A 137 -11.67 32.20 19.18
C CYS A 137 -12.24 32.51 17.78
N ASN A 138 -11.71 31.86 16.73
CA ASN A 138 -12.18 31.99 15.36
C ASN A 138 -13.17 30.87 14.96
N GLY A 139 -13.46 29.93 15.84
CA GLY A 139 -14.38 28.81 15.64
C GLY A 139 -13.79 27.63 14.86
N ASP A 140 -12.49 27.64 14.57
CA ASP A 140 -11.73 26.53 14.00
C ASP A 140 -10.78 25.97 15.08
N ASP A 141 -10.52 24.66 15.09
CA ASP A 141 -9.50 24.06 15.96
C ASP A 141 -8.12 24.15 15.28
N ASP A 142 -7.45 25.29 15.41
CA ASP A 142 -6.13 25.51 14.82
C ASP A 142 -5.01 24.85 15.67
N CYS A 143 -5.29 24.56 16.94
CA CYS A 143 -4.35 23.89 17.84
C CYS A 143 -4.32 22.36 17.72
N GLY A 144 -5.40 21.73 17.27
CA GLY A 144 -5.62 20.28 17.26
C GLY A 144 -6.00 19.68 18.62
N ASP A 145 -6.04 20.51 19.67
CA ASP A 145 -6.47 20.17 21.02
C ASP A 145 -7.59 21.09 21.54
N GLN A 146 -8.16 21.92 20.66
CA GLN A 146 -9.21 22.91 20.94
C GLN A 146 -8.83 24.00 21.95
N SER A 147 -7.55 24.11 22.34
CA SER A 147 -7.15 25.07 23.39
C SER A 147 -7.24 26.54 22.98
N ASP A 148 -7.28 26.82 21.68
CA ASP A 148 -7.50 28.14 21.07
C ASP A 148 -8.98 28.57 21.07
N GLU A 149 -9.91 27.63 21.22
CA GLU A 149 -11.35 27.87 21.28
C GLU A 149 -11.92 27.78 22.71
N GLU A 150 -11.05 27.59 23.71
CA GLU A 150 -11.43 27.62 25.11
C GLU A 150 -11.60 29.06 25.65
N ASN A 151 -12.57 29.27 26.54
CA ASN A 151 -12.81 30.53 27.26
C ASN A 151 -13.11 31.76 26.36
N CYS A 152 -13.69 31.53 25.18
CA CYS A 152 -14.07 32.58 24.24
C CYS A 152 -15.34 33.32 24.67
N ARG A 153 -15.25 34.64 24.83
CA ARG A 153 -16.43 35.51 25.08
C ARG A 153 -17.29 35.71 23.83
N ARG A 154 -16.65 35.73 22.66
CA ARG A 154 -17.26 35.86 21.33
C ARG A 154 -16.42 35.05 20.35
N VAL A 155 -17.09 34.35 19.43
CA VAL A 155 -16.45 33.55 18.39
C VAL A 155 -16.63 34.25 17.06
N TYR A 156 -15.53 34.56 16.37
CA TYR A 156 -15.52 35.24 15.08
C TYR A 156 -15.26 34.22 13.97
N ARG A 157 -16.32 33.55 13.52
CA ARG A 157 -16.21 32.50 12.50
C ARG A 157 -15.61 33.01 11.19
N ALA A 158 -14.52 32.38 10.76
CA ALA A 158 -13.92 32.64 9.46
C ALA A 158 -14.85 32.25 8.30
N CYS A 159 -15.57 31.12 8.46
CA CYS A 159 -16.61 30.68 7.53
C CYS A 159 -18.01 30.91 8.08
N THR A 160 -18.83 31.66 7.34
CA THR A 160 -20.25 31.88 7.69
C THR A 160 -21.17 30.77 7.19
N HIS A 161 -20.72 30.00 6.20
CA HIS A 161 -21.49 28.94 5.58
C HIS A 161 -20.87 27.57 5.80
N LEU A 162 -21.69 26.52 5.75
CA LEU A 162 -21.19 25.15 5.74
C LEU A 162 -20.28 24.90 4.53
N THR A 163 -19.18 24.19 4.76
CA THR A 163 -18.21 23.80 3.76
C THR A 163 -17.74 22.38 4.02
N GLU A 164 -17.42 21.63 2.98
CA GLU A 164 -16.86 20.28 3.07
C GLU A 164 -15.32 20.29 2.94
N GLU A 165 -14.69 19.25 3.47
CA GLU A 165 -13.30 18.90 3.18
C GLU A 165 -13.22 18.21 1.82
N TYR A 166 -12.10 18.35 1.09
CA TYR A 166 -11.95 17.61 -0.16
C TYR A 166 -12.01 16.10 0.08
N TRP A 167 -12.72 15.39 -0.79
CA TRP A 167 -12.84 13.94 -0.69
C TRP A 167 -11.46 13.26 -0.79
N GLY A 168 -11.15 12.40 0.19
CA GLY A 168 -9.87 11.70 0.29
C GLY A 168 -8.67 12.57 0.69
N ILE A 169 -8.86 13.80 1.18
CA ILE A 169 -7.76 14.72 1.52
C ILE A 169 -6.88 14.21 2.68
N GLU A 170 -7.44 13.39 3.56
CA GLU A 170 -6.73 12.76 4.67
C GLU A 170 -5.61 11.85 4.17
N HIS A 171 -5.87 11.05 3.12
CA HIS A 171 -4.86 10.19 2.51
C HIS A 171 -3.69 10.97 1.89
N LEU A 172 -3.92 12.22 1.47
CA LEU A 172 -2.87 13.12 0.96
C LEU A 172 -2.07 13.80 2.09
N ALA A 173 -2.60 13.80 3.32
CA ALA A 173 -1.94 14.30 4.52
C ALA A 173 -1.05 13.24 5.21
N SER A 174 -1.32 11.97 4.94
CA SER A 174 -0.54 10.83 5.42
C SER A 174 0.88 10.83 4.87
N GLY A 175 1.81 10.32 5.69
CA GLY A 175 3.11 9.92 5.21
C GLY A 175 3.03 8.63 4.38
N LEU A 176 4.03 8.40 3.55
CA LEU A 176 4.13 7.29 2.62
C LEU A 176 5.39 6.50 2.89
N ASN A 177 5.26 5.21 3.19
CA ASN A 177 6.38 4.29 3.17
C ASN A 177 6.57 3.74 1.76
N ILE A 178 7.50 4.32 1.01
CA ILE A 178 7.77 3.94 -0.38
C ILE A 178 8.42 2.56 -0.54
N PHE A 179 8.93 1.96 0.54
CA PHE A 179 9.51 0.61 0.49
C PHE A 179 8.43 -0.48 0.52
N THR A 180 7.28 -0.18 1.13
CA THR A 180 6.15 -1.09 1.30
C THR A 180 4.90 -0.67 0.52
N ASN A 181 4.90 0.55 -0.04
CA ASN A 181 3.75 1.20 -0.69
C ASN A 181 2.53 1.33 0.22
N THR A 182 2.76 1.69 1.47
CA THR A 182 1.72 1.87 2.49
C THR A 182 1.65 3.33 2.92
N LEU A 183 0.43 3.83 3.05
CA LEU A 183 0.17 5.11 3.72
C LEU A 183 0.20 4.87 5.23
N GLU A 184 0.91 5.73 5.94
CA GLU A 184 1.12 5.65 7.37
C GLU A 184 0.43 6.85 8.07
N GLY A 185 0.86 7.19 9.28
CA GLY A 185 0.31 8.29 10.08
C GLY A 185 0.34 9.67 9.39
N LEU A 186 -0.48 10.58 9.90
CA LEU A 186 -0.62 11.94 9.37
C LEU A 186 0.64 12.76 9.65
N VAL A 187 1.23 13.32 8.59
CA VAL A 187 2.44 14.16 8.68
C VAL A 187 2.15 15.64 8.43
N LEU A 188 1.12 15.92 7.65
CA LEU A 188 0.63 17.27 7.35
C LEU A 188 -0.73 17.50 7.99
N ASP A 189 -0.98 18.74 8.39
CA ASP A 189 -2.29 19.14 8.90
C ASP A 189 -3.15 19.72 7.78
N HIS A 190 -3.99 18.89 7.17
CA HIS A 190 -4.98 19.31 6.17
C HIS A 190 -6.30 19.79 6.78
N ARG A 191 -6.40 19.89 8.10
CA ARG A 191 -7.53 20.52 8.81
C ARG A 191 -7.22 21.93 9.30
N TYR A 192 -5.94 22.34 9.25
CA TYR A 192 -5.53 23.72 9.50
C TYR A 192 -5.86 24.63 8.30
N TYR A 193 -6.55 25.75 8.56
CA TYR A 193 -6.99 26.70 7.52
C TYR A 193 -6.33 28.09 7.62
N ALA A 194 -5.58 28.37 8.68
CA ALA A 194 -4.94 29.67 8.93
C ALA A 194 -5.94 30.86 8.89
N GLY A 195 -7.18 30.63 9.34
CA GLY A 195 -8.28 31.61 9.29
C GLY A 195 -8.81 31.92 7.89
N GLY A 196 -8.38 31.18 6.86
CA GLY A 196 -8.87 31.33 5.49
C GLY A 196 -10.22 30.64 5.29
N CYS A 197 -11.12 31.28 4.54
CA CYS A 197 -12.39 30.70 4.12
C CYS A 197 -12.72 31.05 2.66
N SER A 198 -11.84 30.69 1.73
CA SER A 198 -12.13 30.81 0.31
C SER A 198 -12.95 29.60 -0.14
N PRO A 199 -14.23 29.77 -0.55
CA PRO A 199 -15.02 28.67 -1.05
C PRO A 199 -14.47 28.20 -2.40
N HIS A 200 -14.37 26.89 -2.58
CA HIS A 200 -14.01 26.25 -3.83
C HIS A 200 -15.15 25.32 -4.26
N TYR A 201 -15.71 25.53 -5.45
CA TYR A 201 -16.86 24.76 -5.91
C TYR A 201 -16.42 23.63 -6.84
N ILE A 202 -16.87 22.41 -6.55
CA ILE A 202 -16.68 21.23 -7.39
C ILE A 202 -18.02 20.49 -7.44
N ILE A 203 -18.61 20.33 -8.62
CA ILE A 203 -19.89 19.62 -8.84
C ILE A 203 -20.97 20.10 -7.83
N ASP A 204 -21.20 21.42 -7.80
CA ASP A 204 -22.17 22.10 -6.93
C ASP A 204 -21.93 21.98 -5.41
N THR A 205 -20.86 21.30 -4.98
CA THR A 205 -20.48 21.18 -3.58
C THR A 205 -19.48 22.27 -3.21
N ARG A 206 -19.67 22.90 -2.05
CA ARG A 206 -18.81 23.97 -1.55
C ARG A 206 -17.74 23.40 -0.63
N PHE A 207 -16.51 23.37 -1.12
CA PHE A 207 -15.34 22.95 -0.37
C PHE A 207 -14.58 24.11 0.26
N ARG A 208 -13.88 23.84 1.35
CA ARG A 208 -12.91 24.76 1.98
C ARG A 208 -11.50 24.27 1.70
N LYS A 209 -10.70 25.08 1.01
CA LYS A 209 -9.30 24.73 0.71
C LYS A 209 -8.44 24.81 1.98
N PRO A 210 -7.78 23.72 2.43
CA PRO A 210 -6.88 23.76 3.57
C PRO A 210 -5.65 24.63 3.33
N TYR A 211 -5.02 25.10 4.41
CA TYR A 211 -3.86 25.97 4.31
C TYR A 211 -2.70 25.33 3.57
N ASN A 212 -2.40 24.05 3.80
CA ASN A 212 -1.26 23.37 3.18
C ASN A 212 -1.42 23.16 1.66
N VAL A 213 -2.66 23.16 1.16
CA VAL A 213 -2.96 22.86 -0.24
C VAL A 213 -2.76 24.11 -1.10
N GLU A 214 -1.85 24.03 -2.06
CA GLU A 214 -1.63 25.09 -3.05
C GLU A 214 -2.81 25.11 -4.03
N SER A 215 -3.06 23.98 -4.68
CA SER A 215 -4.16 23.78 -5.62
C SER A 215 -4.74 22.38 -5.55
N TYR A 216 -6.07 22.30 -5.72
CA TYR A 216 -6.82 21.07 -5.95
C TYR A 216 -7.69 21.32 -7.17
N SER A 217 -7.25 20.86 -8.33
CA SER A 217 -7.94 21.11 -9.59
C SER A 217 -8.73 19.87 -10.00
N PRO A 218 -10.06 19.93 -10.12
CA PRO A 218 -10.84 18.83 -10.67
C PRO A 218 -10.50 18.65 -12.15
N GLU A 219 -10.45 17.40 -12.59
CA GLU A 219 -10.28 17.03 -14.00
C GLU A 219 -11.64 16.60 -14.56
N SER A 220 -11.91 16.92 -15.82
CA SER A 220 -13.11 16.40 -16.49
C SER A 220 -13.03 14.88 -16.54
N LYS A 221 -14.11 14.19 -16.16
CA LYS A 221 -14.23 12.74 -16.32
C LYS A 221 -13.87 12.38 -17.77
N GLY A 222 -12.72 11.73 -17.93
CA GLY A 222 -12.21 11.32 -19.24
C GLY A 222 -13.08 10.22 -19.85
N LYS A 223 -12.74 9.82 -21.08
CA LYS A 223 -13.29 8.59 -21.66
C LYS A 223 -12.64 7.39 -20.99
N TYR A 224 -13.40 6.32 -20.78
CA TYR A 224 -12.91 5.02 -20.30
C TYR A 224 -12.13 4.31 -21.40
N GLU A 225 -10.97 4.86 -21.76
CA GLU A 225 -10.08 4.30 -22.75
C GLU A 225 -9.14 3.29 -22.08
N PHE A 226 -9.02 2.12 -22.70
CA PHE A 226 -8.12 1.07 -22.26
C PHE A 226 -6.82 1.12 -23.06
N LYS A 227 -5.70 1.11 -22.33
CA LYS A 227 -4.38 0.79 -22.88
C LYS A 227 -4.22 -0.72 -22.85
N TRP A 228 -3.82 -1.28 -23.98
CA TRP A 228 -3.68 -2.72 -24.17
C TRP A 228 -2.22 -3.05 -24.44
N THR A 229 -1.68 -3.98 -23.66
CA THR A 229 -0.32 -4.48 -23.82
C THR A 229 -0.34 -6.00 -23.88
N ALA A 230 0.33 -6.56 -24.88
CA ALA A 230 0.47 -7.99 -25.05
C ALA A 230 1.87 -8.42 -24.60
N TYR A 231 1.95 -9.51 -23.84
CA TYR A 231 3.20 -10.07 -23.35
C TYR A 231 3.33 -11.53 -23.78
N GLU A 232 4.51 -11.88 -24.24
CA GLU A 232 4.85 -13.24 -24.66
C GLU A 232 5.16 -14.17 -23.49
N SER A 233 5.50 -13.60 -22.32
CA SER A 233 5.86 -14.35 -21.12
C SER A 233 5.31 -13.71 -19.85
N TYR A 234 5.20 -14.49 -18.78
CA TYR A 234 4.85 -13.98 -17.46
C TYR A 234 5.91 -13.02 -16.92
N THR A 235 7.18 -13.27 -17.20
CA THR A 235 8.27 -12.46 -16.61
C THR A 235 8.31 -11.06 -17.21
N ASP A 236 7.93 -10.90 -18.48
CA ASP A 236 7.77 -9.58 -19.10
C ASP A 236 6.53 -8.86 -18.55
N PHE A 237 5.42 -9.59 -18.38
CA PHE A 237 4.21 -9.06 -17.74
C PHE A 237 4.48 -8.58 -16.31
N GLU A 238 5.12 -9.39 -15.46
CA GLU A 238 5.44 -9.04 -14.06
C GLU A 238 6.39 -7.83 -13.95
N GLU A 239 7.36 -7.74 -14.86
CA GLU A 239 8.36 -6.66 -14.90
C GLU A 239 7.75 -5.30 -15.25
N ASP A 240 6.70 -5.27 -16.08
CA ASP A 240 6.03 -4.07 -16.55
C ASP A 240 4.82 -3.66 -15.70
N THR A 241 4.18 -4.62 -15.03
CA THR A 241 2.98 -4.35 -14.21
C THR A 241 3.31 -4.17 -12.74
N PHE A 242 3.93 -5.16 -12.08
CA PHE A 242 4.12 -5.16 -10.62
C PHE A 242 5.47 -4.64 -10.18
N LYS A 243 6.52 -4.82 -11.00
CA LYS A 243 7.88 -4.40 -10.67
C LYS A 243 8.29 -3.09 -11.31
N ALA A 244 7.51 -2.54 -12.25
CA ALA A 244 7.82 -1.26 -12.89
C ALA A 244 7.98 -0.12 -11.88
N PHE A 245 7.12 -0.09 -10.86
CA PHE A 245 7.23 0.87 -9.78
C PHE A 245 8.52 0.71 -8.95
N MET A 246 8.92 -0.53 -8.65
CA MET A 246 10.14 -0.80 -7.87
C MET A 246 11.43 -0.37 -8.61
N LYS A 247 11.39 -0.29 -9.95
CA LYS A 247 12.48 0.28 -10.76
C LYS A 247 12.55 1.80 -10.63
N GLN A 248 11.41 2.49 -10.50
CA GLN A 248 11.37 3.94 -10.34
C GLN A 248 11.82 4.38 -8.94
N THR A 249 11.70 3.50 -7.94
CA THR A 249 12.23 3.69 -6.59
C THR A 249 13.69 3.24 -6.43
N SER A 250 14.44 2.95 -7.50
CA SER A 250 15.89 2.73 -7.35
C SER A 250 16.58 4.08 -7.10
N PHE A 251 16.79 4.40 -5.82
CA PHE A 251 17.23 5.72 -5.37
C PHE A 251 18.64 6.09 -5.82
N SER A 252 18.79 7.31 -6.34
CA SER A 252 20.07 8.04 -6.34
C SER A 252 20.20 8.89 -5.07
N PHE A 253 21.39 9.46 -4.87
CA PHE A 253 21.84 10.24 -3.69
C PHE A 253 20.72 10.99 -2.93
N GLY A 254 20.44 10.54 -1.69
CA GLY A 254 19.54 11.24 -0.77
C GLY A 254 18.04 10.97 -0.95
N PHE A 255 17.64 9.79 -1.45
CA PHE A 255 16.24 9.31 -1.47
C PHE A 255 15.23 10.21 -2.18
N LYS A 256 15.69 11.19 -2.98
CA LYS A 256 14.79 12.05 -3.74
C LYS A 256 14.39 11.36 -5.03
N ILE A 257 13.10 11.15 -5.23
CA ILE A 257 12.57 10.62 -6.49
C ILE A 257 12.19 11.81 -7.37
N PRO A 258 12.89 12.04 -8.50
CA PRO A 258 12.56 13.13 -9.39
C PRO A 258 11.26 12.84 -10.15
N GLY A 259 10.35 13.81 -10.15
CA GLY A 259 9.15 13.77 -10.97
C GLY A 259 8.00 12.93 -10.40
N VAL A 260 6.93 12.84 -11.19
CA VAL A 260 5.71 12.10 -10.85
C VAL A 260 5.85 10.66 -11.31
N PHE A 261 5.57 9.71 -10.43
CA PHE A 261 5.61 8.26 -10.69
C PHE A 261 4.29 7.59 -10.30
N GLU A 262 4.05 6.37 -10.79
CA GLU A 262 2.85 5.62 -10.42
C GLU A 262 2.98 5.06 -8.99
N LEU A 263 1.98 5.24 -8.13
CA LEU A 263 2.00 4.61 -6.81
C LEU A 263 1.67 3.11 -6.93
N GLY A 264 2.64 2.27 -6.58
CA GLY A 264 2.47 0.82 -6.55
C GLY A 264 1.49 0.35 -5.46
N VAL A 265 1.08 -0.92 -5.53
CA VAL A 265 0.22 -1.55 -4.50
C VAL A 265 1.08 -2.38 -3.56
N SER A 266 0.79 -2.33 -2.26
CA SER A 266 1.52 -3.13 -1.28
C SER A 266 1.27 -4.63 -1.44
N TYR A 267 2.32 -5.45 -1.33
CA TYR A 267 2.19 -6.92 -1.25
C TYR A 267 1.44 -7.39 0.01
N SER A 268 1.25 -6.51 0.99
CA SER A 268 0.41 -6.79 2.16
C SER A 268 -1.09 -6.66 1.86
N ASP A 269 -1.48 -6.00 0.75
CA ASP A 269 -2.88 -5.85 0.35
C ASP A 269 -3.48 -7.18 -0.10
N SER A 270 -4.62 -7.56 0.50
CA SER A 270 -5.23 -8.86 0.26
C SER A 270 -5.77 -9.04 -1.17
N LYS A 271 -6.23 -7.97 -1.83
CA LYS A 271 -6.74 -8.03 -3.22
C LYS A 271 -5.57 -8.21 -4.18
N PHE A 272 -4.49 -7.46 -3.97
CA PHE A 272 -3.27 -7.59 -4.75
C PHE A 272 -2.59 -8.95 -4.55
N GLN A 273 -2.56 -9.48 -3.31
CA GLN A 273 -2.11 -10.85 -3.08
C GLN A 273 -2.92 -11.86 -3.89
N LYS A 274 -4.25 -11.77 -3.91
CA LYS A 274 -5.09 -12.67 -4.71
C LYS A 274 -4.78 -12.53 -6.20
N PHE A 275 -4.58 -11.31 -6.68
CA PHE A 275 -4.20 -11.01 -8.05
C PHE A 275 -2.88 -11.70 -8.44
N VAL A 276 -1.82 -11.46 -7.67
CA VAL A 276 -0.48 -12.06 -7.86
C VAL A 276 -0.54 -13.60 -7.77
N LYS A 277 -1.26 -14.16 -6.80
CA LYS A 277 -1.40 -15.63 -6.66
C LYS A 277 -2.04 -16.25 -7.91
N ARG A 278 -3.08 -15.62 -8.47
CA ARG A 278 -3.81 -16.12 -9.65
C ARG A 278 -2.99 -15.96 -10.92
N THR A 279 -2.39 -14.80 -11.16
CA THR A 279 -1.56 -14.57 -12.37
C THR A 279 -0.35 -15.49 -12.39
N ARG A 280 0.32 -15.66 -11.24
CA ARG A 280 1.55 -16.46 -11.14
C ARG A 280 1.33 -17.97 -11.30
N LYS A 281 0.08 -18.46 -11.21
CA LYS A 281 -0.30 -19.85 -11.51
C LYS A 281 0.23 -20.32 -12.88
N TYR A 282 0.30 -19.40 -13.84
CA TYR A 282 0.63 -19.65 -15.24
C TYR A 282 2.06 -19.25 -15.63
N SER A 283 2.87 -18.81 -14.66
CA SER A 283 4.24 -18.32 -14.88
C SER A 283 5.21 -19.33 -15.50
N ARG A 284 4.84 -20.62 -15.47
CA ARG A 284 5.68 -21.75 -15.89
C ARG A 284 5.25 -22.41 -17.20
N THR A 285 4.13 -21.96 -17.76
CA THR A 285 3.55 -22.49 -18.98
C THR A 285 3.78 -21.49 -20.09
N ALA A 286 3.94 -21.97 -21.33
CA ALA A 286 3.95 -21.11 -22.52
C ALA A 286 2.54 -20.51 -22.69
N ARG A 287 2.28 -19.43 -21.96
CA ARG A 287 1.03 -18.67 -21.96
C ARG A 287 1.35 -17.24 -22.32
N LYS A 288 0.50 -16.68 -23.14
CA LYS A 288 0.55 -15.28 -23.52
C LYS A 288 -0.44 -14.50 -22.67
N TYR A 289 -0.12 -13.24 -22.43
CA TYR A 289 -0.90 -12.36 -21.56
C TYR A 289 -1.35 -11.16 -22.36
N ILE A 290 -2.61 -10.77 -22.21
CA ILE A 290 -3.09 -9.44 -22.63
C ILE A 290 -3.50 -8.70 -21.37
N HIS A 291 -2.89 -7.56 -21.14
CA HIS A 291 -3.22 -6.66 -20.05
C HIS A 291 -3.96 -5.45 -20.61
N ALA A 292 -5.07 -5.12 -19.97
CA ALA A 292 -5.88 -3.97 -20.30
C ALA A 292 -5.98 -3.08 -19.07
N ARG A 293 -5.69 -1.80 -19.22
CA ARG A 293 -5.70 -0.83 -18.13
C ARG A 293 -6.37 0.47 -18.52
N SER A 294 -7.32 0.91 -17.71
CA SER A 294 -7.98 2.20 -17.82
C SER A 294 -7.74 3.03 -16.56
N ASP A 295 -7.21 4.24 -16.76
CA ASP A 295 -6.94 5.21 -15.69
C ASP A 295 -8.01 6.32 -15.76
N LEU A 296 -8.84 6.45 -14.73
CA LEU A 296 -9.76 7.58 -14.58
C LEU A 296 -9.13 8.61 -13.66
N GLN A 297 -8.78 9.79 -14.18
CA GLN A 297 -8.27 10.91 -13.38
C GLN A 297 -9.42 11.84 -13.02
N ILE A 298 -9.58 12.17 -11.73
CA ILE A 298 -10.65 13.06 -11.26
C ILE A 298 -10.14 14.38 -10.69
N ALA A 299 -8.91 14.41 -10.19
CA ALA A 299 -8.33 15.61 -9.59
C ALA A 299 -6.81 15.57 -9.58
N ARG A 300 -6.20 16.75 -9.62
CA ARG A 300 -4.77 16.95 -9.36
C ARG A 300 -4.59 17.76 -8.09
N TYR A 301 -3.71 17.25 -7.25
CA TYR A 301 -3.35 17.83 -5.97
C TYR A 301 -1.93 18.37 -6.03
N LYS A 302 -1.74 19.56 -5.45
CA LYS A 302 -0.41 20.17 -5.27
C LYS A 302 -0.31 20.78 -3.87
N LEU A 303 0.73 20.39 -3.16
CA LEU A 303 1.12 20.91 -1.86
C LEU A 303 1.89 22.23 -2.02
N LYS A 304 1.73 23.17 -1.07
CA LYS A 304 2.58 24.35 -1.00
C LYS A 304 4.06 23.97 -0.89
N SER A 305 4.92 24.81 -1.45
CA SER A 305 6.36 24.54 -1.47
C SER A 305 7.08 24.82 -0.13
N ARG A 306 6.52 25.68 0.73
CA ARG A 306 7.12 26.14 2.00
C ARG A 306 6.05 26.53 3.00
N ASN A 307 6.46 26.69 4.26
CA ASN A 307 5.61 27.10 5.39
C ASN A 307 4.40 26.17 5.52
N LEU A 308 4.67 24.88 5.60
CA LEU A 308 3.65 23.86 5.78
C LEU A 308 3.29 23.75 7.26
N MET A 309 2.02 23.49 7.56
CA MET A 309 1.60 23.14 8.90
C MET A 309 1.72 21.62 9.08
N LEU A 310 2.63 21.20 9.95
CA LEU A 310 2.79 19.79 10.30
C LEU A 310 1.63 19.31 11.16
N HIS A 311 1.25 18.05 11.01
CA HIS A 311 0.28 17.42 11.91
C HIS A 311 0.81 17.46 13.35
N HIS A 312 -0.06 17.72 14.33
CA HIS A 312 0.39 17.99 15.71
C HIS A 312 1.09 16.78 16.35
N GLU A 313 0.64 15.56 16.09
CA GLU A 313 1.27 14.34 16.61
C GLU A 313 2.67 14.14 15.99
N PHE A 314 2.79 14.30 14.68
CA PHE A 314 4.08 14.23 13.98
C PHE A 314 5.05 15.31 14.47
N PHE A 315 4.56 16.52 14.67
CA PHE A 315 5.33 17.64 15.20
C PHE A 315 5.85 17.36 16.63
N GLN A 316 5.00 16.85 17.51
CA GLN A 316 5.40 16.43 18.86
C GLN A 316 6.43 15.30 18.79
N ARG A 317 6.22 14.33 17.90
CA ARG A 317 7.13 13.20 17.72
C ARG A 317 8.52 13.65 17.28
N ILE A 318 8.63 14.60 16.35
CA ILE A 318 9.92 15.20 15.96
C ILE A 318 10.57 15.94 17.14
N LYS A 319 9.79 16.71 17.91
CA LYS A 319 10.31 17.42 19.10
C LYS A 319 10.89 16.49 20.16
N GLN A 320 10.40 15.26 20.24
CA GLN A 320 10.86 14.25 21.18
C GLN A 320 12.10 13.49 20.71
N LEU A 321 12.51 13.62 19.43
CA LEU A 321 13.68 12.93 18.91
C LEU A 321 14.96 13.44 19.58
N PRO A 322 15.87 12.54 19.98
CA PRO A 322 17.16 12.92 20.54
C PRO A 322 18.06 13.55 19.48
N LEU A 323 18.85 14.54 19.89
CA LEU A 323 19.85 15.16 18.99
C LEU A 323 21.07 14.25 18.77
N GLU A 324 21.40 13.44 19.78
CA GLU A 324 22.34 12.35 19.59
C GLU A 324 21.70 11.23 18.79
N TYR A 325 22.46 10.68 17.84
CA TYR A 325 21.95 9.66 16.94
C TYR A 325 21.63 8.36 17.70
N ASN A 326 20.35 8.00 17.77
CA ASN A 326 19.89 6.71 18.25
C ASN A 326 18.90 6.10 17.25
N TYR A 327 19.34 5.10 16.50
CA TYR A 327 18.54 4.53 15.41
C TYR A 327 17.15 4.06 15.84
N GLY A 328 16.97 3.49 17.04
CA GLY A 328 15.67 3.01 17.52
C GLY A 328 14.59 4.11 17.53
N GLU A 329 14.91 5.29 18.03
CA GLU A 329 13.97 6.42 18.07
C GLU A 329 13.60 6.94 16.67
N TYR A 330 14.55 6.96 15.73
CA TYR A 330 14.31 7.39 14.35
C TYR A 330 13.61 6.30 13.52
N ARG A 331 13.90 5.02 13.77
CA ARG A 331 13.23 3.87 13.14
C ARG A 331 11.74 3.88 13.42
N ASP A 332 11.34 4.13 14.66
CA ASP A 332 9.93 4.16 15.04
C ASP A 332 9.19 5.31 14.35
N LEU A 333 9.83 6.47 14.16
CA LEU A 333 9.26 7.55 13.37
C LEU A 333 8.91 7.08 11.95
N TYR A 334 9.82 6.34 11.30
CA TYR A 334 9.61 5.82 9.94
C TYR A 334 8.56 4.71 9.87
N ARG A 335 8.37 3.93 10.94
CA ARG A 335 7.28 2.95 11.05
C ARG A 335 5.93 3.62 11.24
N GLU A 336 5.87 4.67 12.05
CA GLU A 336 4.63 5.39 12.38
C GLU A 336 4.16 6.33 11.28
N TYR A 337 5.10 7.01 10.60
CA TYR A 337 4.80 8.10 9.66
C TYR A 337 5.33 7.85 8.25
N GLY A 338 5.89 6.68 7.97
CA GLY A 338 6.46 6.38 6.66
C GLY A 338 7.74 7.16 6.38
N THR A 339 8.25 7.06 5.16
CA THR A 339 9.58 7.57 4.79
C THR A 339 9.55 8.87 3.99
N HIS A 340 8.42 9.15 3.34
CA HIS A 340 8.22 10.28 2.44
C HIS A 340 6.87 10.93 2.71
N TYR A 341 6.66 12.13 2.17
CA TYR A 341 5.36 12.79 2.12
C TYR A 341 5.04 13.20 0.68
N ILE A 342 3.74 13.38 0.40
CA ILE A 342 3.23 13.64 -0.95
C ILE A 342 3.26 15.14 -1.22
N THR A 343 3.93 15.55 -2.31
CA THR A 343 4.00 16.96 -2.75
C THR A 343 3.08 17.24 -3.93
N GLU A 344 2.95 16.30 -4.86
CA GLU A 344 1.98 16.35 -5.97
C GLU A 344 1.32 14.99 -6.09
N ALA A 345 0.04 14.95 -6.44
CA ALA A 345 -0.67 13.69 -6.67
C ALA A 345 -1.75 13.80 -7.75
N VAL A 346 -1.99 12.67 -8.41
CA VAL A 346 -3.13 12.47 -9.31
C VAL A 346 -4.10 11.52 -8.62
N LEU A 347 -5.30 12.01 -8.34
CA LEU A 347 -6.39 11.27 -7.71
C LEU A 347 -7.33 10.71 -8.77
N GLY A 348 -7.88 9.53 -8.50
CA GLY A 348 -8.82 8.89 -9.40
C GLY A 348 -9.04 7.41 -9.14
N GLY A 349 -9.28 6.66 -10.20
CA GLY A 349 -9.45 5.21 -10.16
C GLY A 349 -8.61 4.53 -11.22
N VAL A 350 -8.21 3.29 -10.94
CA VAL A 350 -7.60 2.41 -11.94
C VAL A 350 -8.40 1.14 -12.01
N TYR A 351 -8.88 0.82 -13.21
CA TYR A 351 -9.45 -0.46 -13.52
C TYR A 351 -8.52 -1.18 -14.49
N GLU A 352 -8.01 -2.34 -14.07
CA GLU A 352 -7.12 -3.14 -14.90
C GLU A 352 -7.49 -4.61 -14.83
N TYR A 353 -7.29 -5.32 -15.92
CA TYR A 353 -7.46 -6.76 -15.97
C TYR A 353 -6.44 -7.42 -16.88
N THR A 354 -6.24 -8.71 -16.64
CA THR A 354 -5.33 -9.53 -17.43
C THR A 354 -6.04 -10.79 -17.89
N LEU A 355 -5.94 -11.03 -19.19
CA LEU A 355 -6.34 -12.26 -19.86
C LEU A 355 -5.12 -13.16 -20.00
N ILE A 356 -5.30 -14.42 -19.61
CA ILE A 356 -4.25 -15.46 -19.72
C ILE A 356 -4.71 -16.48 -20.75
N MET A 357 -3.94 -16.66 -21.81
CA MET A 357 -4.35 -17.46 -22.96
C MET A 357 -3.48 -18.70 -23.15
N ASN A 358 -4.13 -19.79 -23.54
CA ASN A 358 -3.46 -21.01 -23.93
C ASN A 358 -2.89 -20.89 -25.34
N THR A 359 -1.55 -20.73 -25.43
CA THR A 359 -0.83 -20.54 -26.71
C THR A 359 -1.09 -21.65 -27.72
N GLU A 360 -1.18 -22.91 -27.29
CA GLU A 360 -1.36 -24.05 -28.21
C GLU A 360 -2.74 -24.03 -28.85
N GLN A 361 -3.78 -23.82 -28.04
CA GLN A 361 -5.17 -23.74 -28.53
C GLN A 361 -5.37 -22.51 -29.41
N LEU A 362 -4.75 -21.38 -29.04
CA LEU A 362 -4.80 -20.14 -29.80
C LEU A 362 -4.15 -20.30 -31.19
N GLN A 363 -3.02 -21.00 -31.28
CA GLN A 363 -2.36 -21.34 -32.55
C GLN A 363 -3.15 -22.36 -33.39
N GLN A 364 -3.71 -23.40 -32.76
CA GLN A 364 -4.52 -24.42 -33.45
C GLN A 364 -5.75 -23.81 -34.11
N SER A 365 -6.37 -22.83 -33.46
CA SER A 365 -7.51 -22.07 -34.01
C SER A 365 -7.10 -20.96 -34.98
N GLY A 366 -5.80 -20.77 -35.23
CA GLY A 366 -5.26 -19.78 -36.16
C GLY A 366 -5.35 -18.33 -35.69
N TYR A 367 -5.55 -18.09 -34.39
CA TYR A 367 -5.65 -16.74 -33.84
C TYR A 367 -4.26 -16.17 -33.55
N SER A 368 -4.09 -14.87 -33.80
CA SER A 368 -2.96 -14.09 -33.31
C SER A 368 -3.32 -13.33 -32.02
N LEU A 369 -2.31 -12.84 -31.29
CA LEU A 369 -2.54 -11.96 -30.13
C LEU A 369 -3.25 -10.66 -30.52
N SER A 370 -2.90 -10.11 -31.69
CA SER A 370 -3.57 -8.93 -32.24
C SER A 370 -5.04 -9.17 -32.53
N ASP A 371 -5.43 -10.38 -32.95
CA ASP A 371 -6.82 -10.71 -33.20
C ASP A 371 -7.63 -10.73 -31.90
N VAL A 372 -7.09 -11.36 -30.85
CA VAL A 372 -7.72 -11.36 -29.53
C VAL A 372 -7.83 -9.95 -28.99
N GLN A 373 -6.75 -9.17 -29.03
CA GLN A 373 -6.74 -7.79 -28.56
C GLN A 373 -7.81 -6.94 -29.28
N SER A 374 -7.90 -7.06 -30.61
CA SER A 374 -8.90 -6.34 -31.42
C SER A 374 -10.33 -6.75 -31.06
N CYS A 375 -10.57 -8.04 -30.86
CA CYS A 375 -11.87 -8.56 -30.44
C CYS A 375 -12.28 -8.05 -29.06
N MET A 376 -11.34 -7.99 -28.10
CA MET A 376 -11.60 -7.48 -26.76
C MET A 376 -11.90 -5.97 -26.76
N GLN A 377 -11.16 -5.19 -27.54
CA GLN A 377 -11.42 -3.76 -27.73
C GLN A 377 -12.84 -3.51 -28.24
N PHE A 378 -13.28 -4.31 -29.19
CA PHE A 378 -14.61 -4.21 -29.77
C PHE A 378 -15.71 -4.67 -28.80
N GLY A 379 -15.49 -5.78 -28.09
CA GLY A 379 -16.43 -6.30 -27.09
C GLY A 379 -16.72 -5.33 -25.95
N PHE A 380 -15.72 -4.55 -25.53
CA PHE A 380 -15.88 -3.47 -24.55
C PHE A 380 -16.73 -2.32 -25.10
N ASN A 381 -16.42 -1.81 -26.30
CA ASN A 381 -17.08 -0.64 -26.89
C ASN A 381 -18.57 -0.84 -27.17
N ILE A 382 -19.00 -2.08 -27.39
CA ILE A 382 -20.40 -2.42 -27.75
C ILE A 382 -21.16 -3.03 -26.57
N GLY A 383 -20.48 -3.29 -25.44
CA GLY A 383 -21.07 -3.91 -24.26
C GLY A 383 -21.59 -5.32 -24.55
N ALA A 384 -20.69 -6.29 -24.79
CA ALA A 384 -20.95 -7.73 -24.98
C ALA A 384 -22.00 -8.16 -26.06
N ASN A 385 -22.84 -7.26 -26.58
CA ASN A 385 -23.88 -7.55 -27.57
C ASN A 385 -23.41 -7.14 -28.96
N ILE A 386 -22.59 -7.99 -29.58
CA ILE A 386 -22.06 -7.76 -30.92
C ILE A 386 -23.18 -7.99 -31.97
N GLU A 387 -23.84 -6.90 -32.40
CA GLU A 387 -24.73 -6.88 -33.57
C GLU A 387 -24.16 -6.03 -34.73
N GLY A 388 -22.99 -5.40 -34.56
CA GLY A 388 -22.33 -4.53 -35.55
C GLY A 388 -21.31 -5.22 -36.46
N ILE A 389 -20.86 -4.51 -37.51
CA ILE A 389 -19.83 -4.98 -38.45
C ILE A 389 -18.44 -4.84 -37.81
N TYR A 390 -17.88 -5.96 -37.33
CA TYR A 390 -16.48 -6.07 -36.93
C TYR A 390 -15.60 -6.38 -38.15
N VAL A 391 -14.59 -5.55 -38.41
CA VAL A 391 -13.61 -5.77 -39.48
C VAL A 391 -12.23 -5.90 -38.86
N SER A 392 -11.81 -7.11 -38.49
CA SER A 392 -10.40 -7.42 -38.27
C SER A 392 -9.93 -8.47 -39.26
N ALA A 393 -8.68 -8.32 -39.71
CA ALA A 393 -8.03 -9.22 -40.64
C ALA A 393 -7.55 -10.51 -39.94
N GLY A 394 -8.49 -11.32 -39.41
CA GLY A 394 -8.14 -12.61 -38.80
C GLY A 394 -9.21 -13.30 -37.95
N ILE A 395 -10.20 -12.56 -37.42
CA ILE A 395 -11.30 -13.12 -36.61
C ILE A 395 -12.65 -12.66 -37.15
N SER A 396 -13.56 -13.61 -37.38
CA SER A 396 -14.96 -13.30 -37.72
C SER A 396 -15.76 -12.84 -36.49
N VAL A 397 -16.87 -12.13 -36.74
CA VAL A 397 -17.82 -11.70 -35.69
C VAL A 397 -18.25 -12.86 -34.79
N GLY A 398 -18.60 -14.01 -35.37
CA GLY A 398 -19.03 -15.19 -34.63
C GLY A 398 -17.93 -15.79 -33.75
N GLN A 399 -16.70 -15.84 -34.26
CA GLN A 399 -15.53 -16.30 -33.51
C GLN A 399 -15.18 -15.34 -32.36
N CYS A 400 -15.27 -14.03 -32.59
CA CYS A 400 -15.06 -13.04 -31.52
C CYS A 400 -16.11 -13.19 -30.41
N LYS A 401 -17.39 -13.38 -30.76
CA LYS A 401 -18.44 -13.65 -29.79
C LYS A 401 -18.20 -14.93 -28.98
N ALA A 402 -17.75 -16.00 -29.63
CA ALA A 402 -17.38 -17.24 -28.95
C ALA A 402 -16.22 -17.03 -27.96
N LEU A 403 -15.20 -16.27 -28.36
CA LEU A 403 -14.05 -15.94 -27.51
C LEU A 403 -14.45 -15.08 -26.30
N LEU A 404 -15.29 -14.06 -26.51
CA LEU A 404 -15.81 -13.22 -25.42
C LEU A 404 -16.67 -14.02 -24.44
N ASN A 405 -17.42 -15.01 -24.92
CA ASN A 405 -18.23 -15.90 -24.07
C ASN A 405 -17.39 -16.84 -23.19
N GLU A 406 -16.07 -16.97 -23.41
CA GLU A 406 -15.18 -17.71 -22.50
C GLU A 406 -14.75 -16.88 -21.28
N ILE A 407 -14.91 -15.55 -21.35
CA ILE A 407 -14.70 -14.66 -20.21
C ILE A 407 -15.95 -14.71 -19.35
N GLY A 408 -15.77 -14.75 -18.02
CA GLY A 408 -16.88 -14.84 -17.09
C GLY A 408 -17.13 -16.21 -16.49
N ASP A 409 -18.21 -16.29 -15.72
CA ASP A 409 -18.72 -17.53 -15.10
C ASP A 409 -19.85 -18.17 -15.93
N THR A 410 -19.85 -17.93 -17.24
CA THR A 410 -20.73 -18.63 -18.18
C THR A 410 -20.38 -20.12 -18.20
N SER A 411 -21.38 -20.97 -18.39
CA SER A 411 -21.24 -22.44 -18.43
C SER A 411 -20.45 -22.98 -19.64
N SER A 412 -19.73 -22.12 -20.36
CA SER A 412 -18.96 -22.44 -21.55
C SER A 412 -17.65 -23.13 -21.15
N THR A 413 -17.22 -24.10 -21.95
CA THR A 413 -15.90 -24.69 -21.81
C THR A 413 -14.85 -23.64 -22.20
N ARG A 414 -14.03 -23.21 -21.24
CA ARG A 414 -12.87 -22.34 -21.51
C ARG A 414 -11.84 -23.10 -22.33
N THR A 415 -11.61 -22.69 -23.57
CA THR A 415 -10.68 -23.37 -24.49
C THR A 415 -9.46 -22.52 -24.82
N HIS A 416 -9.65 -21.22 -25.09
CA HIS A 416 -8.60 -20.28 -25.44
C HIS A 416 -8.16 -19.43 -24.25
N ILE A 417 -9.13 -18.93 -23.46
CA ILE A 417 -8.89 -18.06 -22.31
C ILE A 417 -8.90 -18.91 -21.03
N GLU A 418 -7.74 -19.08 -20.41
CA GLU A 418 -7.61 -19.89 -19.19
C GLU A 418 -8.05 -19.14 -17.93
N ASP A 419 -7.84 -17.82 -17.91
CA ASP A 419 -8.21 -16.99 -16.77
C ASP A 419 -8.47 -15.52 -17.18
N PHE A 420 -9.39 -14.92 -16.44
CA PHE A 420 -9.65 -13.48 -16.41
C PHE A 420 -9.47 -12.99 -14.97
N ILE A 421 -8.58 -12.03 -14.79
CA ILE A 421 -8.22 -11.53 -13.46
C ILE A 421 -8.25 -10.01 -13.50
N ALA A 422 -9.16 -9.41 -12.73
CA ALA A 422 -9.28 -7.95 -12.59
C ALA A 422 -8.69 -7.47 -11.26
N LEU A 423 -8.17 -6.23 -11.27
CA LEU A 423 -7.76 -5.45 -10.11
C LEU A 423 -8.35 -4.04 -10.23
N VAL A 424 -9.04 -3.60 -9.18
CA VAL A 424 -9.75 -2.31 -9.16
C VAL A 424 -9.27 -1.47 -7.99
N ARG A 425 -8.89 -0.22 -8.27
CA ARG A 425 -8.44 0.79 -7.31
C ARG A 425 -9.34 2.02 -7.39
N GLY A 426 -9.80 2.52 -6.24
CA GLY A 426 -10.75 3.63 -6.15
C GLY A 426 -12.20 3.20 -6.35
N GLY A 427 -13.14 3.99 -5.81
CA GLY A 427 -14.58 3.71 -5.81
C GLY A 427 -15.09 3.08 -4.51
N ALA A 428 -16.39 2.80 -4.44
CA ALA A 428 -17.00 2.16 -3.27
C ALA A 428 -16.98 0.63 -3.37
N SER A 429 -17.14 -0.05 -2.23
CA SER A 429 -16.91 -1.49 -2.11
C SER A 429 -17.79 -2.33 -3.04
N GLU A 430 -19.04 -1.93 -3.25
CA GLU A 430 -20.02 -2.66 -4.07
C GLU A 430 -19.60 -2.68 -5.55
N GLN A 431 -19.32 -1.51 -6.13
CA GLN A 431 -18.85 -1.40 -7.51
C GLN A 431 -17.51 -2.10 -7.70
N ILE A 432 -16.60 -1.98 -6.72
CA ILE A 432 -15.32 -2.72 -6.73
C ILE A 432 -15.56 -4.22 -6.77
N THR A 433 -16.52 -4.75 -5.99
CA THR A 433 -16.82 -6.20 -6.01
C THR A 433 -17.43 -6.65 -7.33
N THR A 434 -18.32 -5.85 -7.92
CA THR A 434 -18.96 -6.17 -9.21
C THR A 434 -17.95 -6.11 -10.36
N LEU A 435 -17.11 -5.08 -10.41
CA LEU A 435 -16.06 -4.96 -11.43
C LEU A 435 -14.92 -5.97 -11.27
N ALA A 436 -14.67 -6.43 -10.04
CA ALA A 436 -13.72 -7.50 -9.76
C ALA A 436 -14.30 -8.90 -10.00
N TYR A 437 -15.58 -9.01 -10.38
CA TYR A 437 -16.19 -10.26 -10.82
C TYR A 437 -15.59 -10.71 -12.16
N LYS A 438 -15.84 -11.96 -12.57
CA LYS A 438 -15.11 -12.61 -13.68
C LYS A 438 -15.49 -12.11 -15.08
N ASP A 439 -16.42 -11.16 -15.18
CA ASP A 439 -16.97 -10.70 -16.45
C ASP A 439 -16.28 -9.42 -16.95
N LEU A 440 -16.36 -9.16 -18.25
CA LEU A 440 -15.94 -7.88 -18.82
C LEU A 440 -16.85 -6.75 -18.33
N PRO A 441 -16.31 -5.55 -18.06
CA PRO A 441 -17.11 -4.43 -17.62
C PRO A 441 -17.95 -3.89 -18.78
N THR A 442 -19.20 -3.53 -18.49
CA THR A 442 -20.03 -2.78 -19.44
C THR A 442 -19.73 -1.28 -19.34
N PRO A 443 -19.98 -0.49 -20.42
CA PRO A 443 -19.85 0.97 -20.37
C PRO A 443 -20.64 1.61 -19.22
N ASP A 444 -21.86 1.13 -18.94
CA ASP A 444 -22.70 1.63 -17.85
C ASP A 444 -22.08 1.36 -16.47
N LEU A 445 -21.55 0.16 -16.26
CA LEU A 445 -20.88 -0.19 -15.01
C LEU A 445 -19.60 0.63 -14.79
N MET A 446 -18.86 0.93 -15.87
CA MET A 446 -17.71 1.82 -15.80
C MET A 446 -18.12 3.25 -15.42
N GLN A 447 -19.26 3.74 -15.94
CA GLN A 447 -19.82 5.04 -15.55
C GLN A 447 -20.18 5.09 -14.06
N GLU A 448 -20.89 4.08 -13.56
CA GLU A 448 -21.23 3.97 -12.13
C GLU A 448 -19.99 3.92 -11.24
N TRP A 449 -18.95 3.19 -11.67
CA TRP A 449 -17.68 3.17 -10.95
C TRP A 449 -17.00 4.53 -10.96
N GLY A 450 -16.98 5.24 -12.09
CA GLY A 450 -16.39 6.58 -12.14
C GLY A 450 -17.12 7.60 -11.29
N ASP A 451 -18.44 7.46 -11.12
CA ASP A 451 -19.21 8.24 -10.15
C ASP A 451 -18.80 7.91 -8.71
N ALA A 452 -18.60 6.64 -8.37
CA ALA A 452 -18.13 6.24 -7.05
C ALA A 452 -16.69 6.69 -6.76
N VAL A 453 -15.81 6.65 -7.77
CA VAL A 453 -14.41 7.12 -7.67
C VAL A 453 -14.36 8.60 -7.31
N GLN A 454 -15.31 9.41 -7.79
CA GLN A 454 -15.37 10.83 -7.48
C GLN A 454 -15.38 11.09 -5.96
N TYR A 455 -16.12 10.28 -5.20
CA TYR A 455 -16.29 10.42 -3.76
C TYR A 455 -15.23 9.64 -2.96
N ASN A 456 -14.68 8.57 -3.52
CA ASN A 456 -13.63 7.77 -2.89
C ASN A 456 -12.46 7.52 -3.87
N PRO A 457 -11.65 8.56 -4.16
CA PRO A 457 -10.53 8.41 -5.06
C PRO A 457 -9.37 7.65 -4.42
N ALA A 458 -8.70 6.84 -5.24
CA ALA A 458 -7.36 6.35 -4.96
C ALA A 458 -6.30 7.34 -5.45
N ILE A 459 -5.12 7.29 -4.82
CA ILE A 459 -3.93 7.99 -5.28
C ILE A 459 -3.28 7.13 -6.38
N ILE A 460 -3.29 7.60 -7.63
CA ILE A 460 -2.77 6.85 -8.78
C ILE A 460 -1.30 7.16 -9.02
N LYS A 461 -0.95 8.45 -9.02
CA LYS A 461 0.41 8.93 -9.27
C LYS A 461 0.79 9.93 -8.20
N VAL A 462 2.06 9.91 -7.82
CA VAL A 462 2.60 10.80 -6.78
C VAL A 462 3.95 11.35 -7.18
N LYS A 463 4.24 12.52 -6.65
CA LYS A 463 5.59 13.04 -6.46
C LYS A 463 5.81 13.18 -4.96
N THR A 464 6.96 12.75 -4.50
CA THR A 464 7.23 12.61 -3.06
C THR A 464 8.53 13.26 -2.69
N GLU A 465 8.63 13.75 -1.47
CA GLU A 465 9.88 14.22 -0.87
C GLU A 465 10.16 13.43 0.42
N PRO A 466 11.44 13.21 0.76
CA PRO A 466 11.80 12.52 2.01
C PRO A 466 11.29 13.27 3.24
N LEU A 467 10.88 12.53 4.27
CA LEU A 467 10.23 13.10 5.44
C LEU A 467 11.08 14.14 6.18
N TYR A 468 12.40 14.01 6.13
CA TYR A 468 13.33 14.95 6.74
C TYR A 468 13.33 16.35 6.09
N GLU A 469 12.73 16.53 4.91
CA GLU A 469 12.56 17.85 4.29
C GLU A 469 11.51 18.70 5.02
N LEU A 470 10.60 18.07 5.78
CA LEU A 470 9.65 18.77 6.65
C LEU A 470 10.31 19.37 7.91
N VAL A 471 11.52 18.94 8.26
CA VAL A 471 12.26 19.47 9.42
C VAL A 471 12.95 20.77 9.03
N THR A 472 12.29 21.89 9.30
CA THR A 472 12.75 23.23 8.93
C THR A 472 13.40 23.98 10.10
N ALA A 473 14.36 24.85 9.80
CA ALA A 473 14.98 25.72 10.80
C ALA A 473 14.02 26.79 11.34
N THR A 474 12.86 27.01 10.70
CA THR A 474 11.80 27.90 11.19
C THR A 474 11.09 27.30 12.40
N GLU A 475 10.85 25.99 12.39
CA GLU A 475 10.09 25.28 13.43
C GLU A 475 11.00 24.65 14.50
N PHE A 476 12.17 24.13 14.10
CA PHE A 476 13.05 23.37 15.00
C PHE A 476 14.41 24.05 15.18
N ALA A 477 14.83 24.26 16.43
CA ALA A 477 16.08 24.95 16.76
C ALA A 477 17.35 24.19 16.30
N SER A 478 17.29 22.86 16.25
CA SER A 478 18.38 21.97 15.84
C SER A 478 18.07 21.23 14.53
N ALA A 479 17.37 21.89 13.61
CA ALA A 479 16.88 21.27 12.37
C ALA A 479 17.98 20.62 11.53
N SER A 480 19.18 21.21 11.45
CA SER A 480 20.31 20.65 10.68
C SER A 480 20.76 19.29 11.19
N THR A 481 20.92 19.15 12.51
CA THR A 481 21.29 17.89 13.17
C THR A 481 20.20 16.84 13.01
N LEU A 482 18.94 17.21 13.28
CA LEU A 482 17.79 16.32 13.12
C LEU A 482 17.67 15.81 11.68
N LYS A 483 17.82 16.70 10.68
CA LYS A 483 17.78 16.34 9.27
C LYS A 483 18.90 15.36 8.88
N ALA A 484 20.11 15.57 9.40
CA ALA A 484 21.23 14.66 9.17
C ALA A 484 20.99 13.27 9.80
N ASN A 485 20.50 13.23 11.03
CA ASN A 485 20.17 11.99 11.73
C ASN A 485 19.02 11.22 11.05
N LEU A 486 17.97 11.93 10.63
CA LEU A 486 16.88 11.33 9.86
C LEU A 486 17.39 10.74 8.56
N ARG A 487 18.20 11.47 7.79
CA ARG A 487 18.79 10.95 6.55
C ARG A 487 19.59 9.67 6.79
N ARG A 488 20.44 9.65 7.82
CA ARG A 488 21.20 8.45 8.20
C ARG A 488 20.29 7.29 8.61
N ALA A 489 19.27 7.56 9.42
CA ALA A 489 18.32 6.54 9.84
C ALA A 489 17.49 5.99 8.67
N LEU A 490 17.17 6.81 7.66
CA LEU A 490 16.47 6.35 6.46
C LEU A 490 17.31 5.35 5.65
N GLU A 491 18.64 5.57 5.57
CA GLU A 491 19.58 4.62 4.94
C GLU A 491 19.58 3.27 5.67
N GLU A 492 19.64 3.30 7.00
CA GLU A 492 19.57 2.07 7.82
C GLU A 492 18.20 1.39 7.73
N TYR A 493 17.11 2.17 7.72
CA TYR A 493 15.74 1.67 7.63
C TYR A 493 15.44 1.03 6.27
N GLN A 494 15.98 1.56 5.18
CA GLN A 494 15.86 0.94 3.85
C GLN A 494 16.42 -0.48 3.85
N VAL A 495 17.58 -0.68 4.49
CA VAL A 495 18.20 -2.01 4.57
C VAL A 495 17.38 -2.90 5.49
N GLU A 496 16.96 -2.41 6.66
CA GLU A 496 16.21 -3.21 7.64
C GLU A 496 14.85 -3.67 7.11
N SER A 497 14.12 -2.81 6.38
CA SER A 497 12.78 -3.07 5.84
C SER A 497 12.75 -3.81 4.49
N SER A 498 13.91 -4.13 3.92
CA SER A 498 13.99 -4.77 2.61
C SER A 498 13.55 -6.23 2.65
N SER A 499 12.67 -6.60 1.71
CA SER A 499 12.19 -7.99 1.55
C SER A 499 13.28 -8.98 1.14
N CYS A 500 14.46 -8.50 0.71
CA CYS A 500 15.61 -9.37 0.42
C CYS A 500 16.13 -10.12 1.66
N ARG A 501 15.78 -9.64 2.86
CA ARG A 501 16.17 -10.24 4.15
C ARG A 501 15.31 -11.45 4.53
N CYS A 502 14.18 -11.62 3.86
CA CYS A 502 13.37 -12.82 4.01
C CYS A 502 14.09 -14.01 3.40
N ALA A 503 13.97 -15.17 4.05
CA ALA A 503 14.38 -16.44 3.47
C ALA A 503 13.53 -16.73 2.21
N PRO A 504 14.11 -17.43 1.20
CA PRO A 504 13.44 -17.63 -0.07
C PRO A 504 12.24 -18.56 0.10
N CYS A 505 11.08 -18.12 -0.38
CA CYS A 505 9.93 -19.00 -0.55
C CYS A 505 10.23 -20.04 -1.64
N LYS A 506 9.76 -21.27 -1.46
CA LYS A 506 9.93 -22.35 -2.44
C LYS A 506 9.00 -22.17 -3.64
N ASN A 507 9.28 -22.89 -4.72
CA ASN A 507 8.40 -23.06 -5.88
C ASN A 507 7.89 -21.74 -6.50
N ASN A 508 8.79 -20.76 -6.66
CA ASN A 508 8.45 -19.41 -7.09
C ASN A 508 7.34 -18.81 -6.20
N GLY A 509 7.51 -18.84 -4.87
CA GLY A 509 6.79 -17.94 -3.96
C GLY A 509 7.42 -16.55 -3.96
N ILE A 510 6.66 -15.50 -3.65
CA ILE A 510 7.23 -14.17 -3.38
C ILE A 510 7.35 -14.01 -1.87
N ALA A 511 8.56 -13.75 -1.39
CA ALA A 511 8.79 -13.33 -0.02
C ALA A 511 8.59 -11.82 0.06
N TYR A 512 7.82 -11.36 1.03
CA TYR A 512 7.69 -9.94 1.33
C TYR A 512 7.77 -9.72 2.83
N MET A 513 8.36 -8.61 3.22
CA MET A 513 8.50 -8.21 4.62
C MET A 513 7.27 -7.41 5.06
N LYS A 514 6.74 -7.77 6.22
CA LYS A 514 5.69 -7.03 6.93
C LYS A 514 6.21 -6.73 8.34
N GLU A 515 6.67 -5.51 8.54
CA GLU A 515 7.31 -5.06 9.78
C GLU A 515 8.51 -5.95 10.16
N THR A 516 8.32 -6.88 11.10
CA THR A 516 9.35 -7.75 11.68
C THR A 516 9.21 -9.23 11.27
N ARG A 517 8.23 -9.53 10.39
CA ARG A 517 7.98 -10.88 9.88
C ARG A 517 8.02 -10.93 8.37
N CYS A 518 8.32 -12.10 7.85
CA CYS A 518 8.31 -12.39 6.42
C CYS A 518 7.19 -13.38 6.11
N ASP A 519 6.40 -13.05 5.09
CA ASP A 519 5.29 -13.87 4.62
C ASP A 519 5.53 -14.29 3.16
N CYS A 520 5.02 -15.48 2.78
CA CYS A 520 5.14 -16.00 1.42
C CYS A 520 3.81 -15.93 0.65
N ILE A 521 3.85 -15.33 -0.54
CA ILE A 521 2.74 -15.36 -1.51
C ILE A 521 2.95 -16.56 -2.43
N CYS A 522 2.14 -17.61 -2.21
CA CYS A 522 2.23 -18.86 -2.96
C CYS A 522 1.37 -18.85 -4.24
N PRO A 523 1.94 -19.22 -5.41
CA PRO A 523 1.14 -19.40 -6.62
C PRO A 523 0.05 -20.47 -6.41
N VAL A 524 -1.06 -20.37 -7.15
CA VAL A 524 -2.13 -21.36 -7.07
C VAL A 524 -1.61 -22.77 -7.40
N GLY A 525 -1.97 -23.75 -6.57
CA GLY A 525 -1.48 -25.13 -6.66
C GLY A 525 -0.30 -25.45 -5.73
N PHE A 526 0.23 -24.43 -5.04
CA PHE A 526 1.23 -24.57 -3.99
C PHE A 526 0.63 -24.18 -2.64
N GLN A 527 0.99 -24.93 -1.60
CA GLN A 527 0.49 -24.75 -0.24
C GLN A 527 1.65 -24.85 0.76
N GLY A 528 1.37 -24.54 2.02
CA GLY A 528 2.38 -24.51 3.07
C GLY A 528 2.93 -23.10 3.30
N THR A 529 3.66 -22.94 4.39
CA THR A 529 4.16 -21.64 4.84
C THR A 529 5.29 -21.11 3.95
N ALA A 530 6.02 -22.01 3.28
CA ALA A 530 7.06 -21.68 2.29
C ALA A 530 6.64 -22.01 0.86
N CYS A 531 5.37 -22.33 0.61
CA CYS A 531 4.89 -22.82 -0.70
C CYS A 531 5.50 -24.17 -1.10
N GLU A 532 5.91 -24.98 -0.14
CA GLU A 532 6.65 -26.24 -0.33
C GLU A 532 5.77 -27.43 -0.76
N ARG A 533 4.46 -27.38 -0.47
CA ARG A 533 3.54 -28.49 -0.72
C ARG A 533 2.95 -28.37 -2.12
N THR A 534 3.22 -29.36 -2.96
CA THR A 534 2.72 -29.46 -4.33
C THR A 534 2.71 -30.90 -4.82
N ARG A 535 1.81 -31.21 -5.76
CA ARG A 535 1.79 -32.51 -6.47
C ARG A 535 2.68 -32.51 -7.72
N ARG A 536 3.21 -31.34 -8.11
CA ARG A 536 4.04 -31.17 -9.31
C ARG A 536 5.49 -31.55 -9.02
N LYS A 537 6.17 -32.15 -10.00
CA LYS A 537 7.61 -32.48 -9.97
C LYS A 537 8.36 -31.59 -10.97
N ASP A 538 9.68 -31.48 -10.79
CA ASP A 538 10.61 -30.76 -11.68
C ASP A 538 10.23 -29.29 -11.92
N ILE A 539 10.36 -28.51 -10.85
CA ILE A 539 9.92 -27.12 -10.82
C ILE A 539 11.11 -26.23 -11.13
N SER A 540 11.12 -25.59 -12.31
CA SER A 540 11.97 -24.42 -12.60
C SER A 540 11.78 -23.31 -11.55
N ILE A 541 12.87 -22.94 -10.88
CA ILE A 541 12.89 -21.88 -9.87
C ILE A 541 13.58 -20.68 -10.48
N ASN A 542 12.87 -19.56 -10.58
CA ASN A 542 13.46 -18.32 -11.07
C ASN A 542 14.32 -17.69 -9.98
N GLY A 543 15.46 -17.15 -10.37
CA GLY A 543 16.35 -16.44 -9.48
C GLY A 543 15.73 -15.14 -8.98
N ASN A 544 16.05 -14.78 -7.75
CA ASN A 544 15.71 -13.48 -7.20
C ASN A 544 16.90 -12.89 -6.44
N TRP A 545 16.96 -11.56 -6.42
CA TRP A 545 18.08 -10.82 -5.87
C TRP A 545 18.18 -11.03 -4.35
N GLY A 546 19.36 -11.41 -3.89
CA GLY A 546 19.76 -11.27 -2.50
C GLY A 546 19.93 -9.80 -2.11
N CYS A 547 20.16 -9.56 -0.82
CA CYS A 547 20.41 -8.22 -0.34
C CYS A 547 21.67 -7.61 -0.94
N TRP A 548 21.64 -6.29 -1.09
CA TRP A 548 22.82 -5.51 -1.38
C TRP A 548 23.84 -5.67 -0.25
N SER A 549 25.12 -5.74 -0.63
CA SER A 549 26.23 -5.59 0.30
C SER A 549 26.21 -4.19 0.92
N SER A 550 26.92 -4.05 2.05
CA SER A 550 27.32 -2.73 2.52
C SER A 550 28.09 -2.00 1.42
N TRP A 551 27.97 -0.66 1.42
CA TRP A 551 28.81 0.18 0.58
C TRP A 551 30.28 -0.01 0.95
N SER A 552 31.15 -0.06 -0.06
CA SER A 552 32.59 0.00 0.14
C SER A 552 33.00 1.34 0.73
N SER A 553 34.18 1.39 1.35
CA SER A 553 34.80 2.67 1.70
C SER A 553 34.92 3.56 0.46
N CYS A 554 34.77 4.87 0.65
CA CYS A 554 34.93 5.84 -0.42
C CYS A 554 36.36 5.78 -0.97
N SER A 555 36.49 5.53 -2.27
CA SER A 555 37.77 5.46 -2.98
C SER A 555 37.66 6.26 -4.27
N SER A 556 38.54 7.23 -4.45
CA SER A 556 38.55 8.12 -5.62
C SER A 556 37.21 8.83 -5.89
N GLY A 557 36.46 9.16 -4.84
CA GLY A 557 35.16 9.80 -4.93
C GLY A 557 34.00 8.86 -5.31
N GLU A 558 34.22 7.54 -5.21
CA GLU A 558 33.20 6.54 -5.48
C GLU A 558 33.15 5.48 -4.38
N GLN A 559 31.94 5.00 -4.10
CA GLN A 559 31.68 3.81 -3.30
C GLN A 559 30.84 2.83 -4.13
N ARG A 560 31.02 1.53 -3.88
CA ARG A 560 30.38 0.46 -4.64
C ARG A 560 29.67 -0.51 -3.72
N ARG A 561 28.57 -1.08 -4.20
CA ARG A 561 27.91 -2.23 -3.57
C ARG A 561 27.47 -3.22 -4.63
N SER A 562 27.35 -4.49 -4.23
CA SER A 562 26.94 -5.57 -5.12
C SER A 562 25.87 -6.45 -4.47
N ARG A 563 25.13 -7.19 -5.29
CA ARG A 563 24.16 -8.20 -4.85
C ARG A 563 24.25 -9.41 -5.76
N GLN A 564 23.86 -10.56 -5.23
CA GLN A 564 23.89 -11.82 -5.95
C GLN A 564 22.48 -12.32 -6.26
N CYS A 565 22.33 -13.03 -7.37
CA CYS A 565 21.05 -13.67 -7.73
C CYS A 565 20.94 -15.02 -7.01
N ASN A 566 20.70 -14.99 -5.70
CA ASN A 566 20.79 -16.16 -4.84
C ASN A 566 19.67 -16.27 -3.79
N ASN A 567 18.62 -15.44 -3.85
CA ASN A 567 17.51 -15.48 -2.89
C ASN A 567 16.12 -15.70 -3.55
N PRO A 568 15.87 -16.85 -4.19
CA PRO A 568 16.76 -18.01 -4.40
C PRO A 568 17.64 -17.87 -5.65
N ALA A 569 18.60 -18.77 -5.84
CA ALA A 569 19.29 -18.92 -7.12
C ALA A 569 18.39 -19.59 -8.17
N PRO A 570 18.57 -19.32 -9.47
CA PRO A 570 17.85 -20.04 -10.51
C PRO A 570 18.15 -21.54 -10.51
N GLU A 571 17.12 -22.39 -10.62
CA GLU A 571 17.24 -23.86 -10.68
C GLU A 571 16.33 -24.46 -11.75
N ASN A 572 16.66 -25.67 -12.23
CA ASN A 572 15.89 -26.46 -13.22
C ASN A 572 15.45 -25.64 -14.45
N GLY A 573 16.36 -24.85 -15.01
CA GLY A 573 16.10 -24.00 -16.18
C GLY A 573 15.29 -22.72 -15.88
N GLY A 574 15.19 -22.29 -14.62
CA GLY A 574 14.58 -21.02 -14.27
C GLY A 574 15.39 -19.80 -14.73
N GLU A 575 14.71 -18.66 -14.82
CA GLU A 575 15.32 -17.42 -15.31
C GLU A 575 16.29 -16.78 -14.31
N GLY A 576 17.32 -16.11 -14.83
CA GLY A 576 18.22 -15.27 -14.04
C GLY A 576 17.57 -13.97 -13.56
N CYS A 577 18.20 -13.29 -12.61
CA CYS A 577 17.70 -12.02 -12.10
C CYS A 577 17.83 -10.90 -13.14
N LYS A 578 16.74 -10.17 -13.38
CA LYS A 578 16.71 -8.96 -14.22
C LYS A 578 17.14 -7.73 -13.40
N GLY A 579 17.87 -6.79 -14.03
CA GLY A 579 18.37 -5.55 -13.40
C GLY A 579 19.86 -5.58 -13.03
N LEU A 580 20.34 -4.51 -12.39
CA LEU A 580 21.77 -4.36 -12.05
C LEU A 580 22.16 -5.18 -10.82
N GLY A 581 23.27 -5.92 -10.92
CA GLY A 581 23.91 -6.63 -9.79
C GLY A 581 24.97 -5.81 -9.05
N THR A 582 25.35 -4.66 -9.60
CA THR A 582 26.36 -3.75 -9.04
C THR A 582 25.86 -2.32 -9.14
N GLU A 583 26.13 -1.53 -8.10
CA GLU A 583 25.79 -0.12 -8.03
C GLU A 583 27.00 0.70 -7.60
N ILE A 584 27.13 1.90 -8.16
CA ILE A 584 28.20 2.85 -7.88
C ILE A 584 27.53 4.16 -7.46
N ASN A 585 28.02 4.76 -6.40
CA ASN A 585 27.56 6.05 -5.92
C ASN A 585 28.75 6.98 -5.68
N SER A 586 28.59 8.25 -6.00
CA SER A 586 29.58 9.27 -5.68
C SER A 586 29.61 9.55 -4.18
N CYS A 587 30.81 9.71 -3.67
CA CYS A 587 31.16 10.18 -2.33
C CYS A 587 32.39 11.08 -2.47
#